data_AF-A0A1E5NZF3-F1
#
_entry.id   AF-A0A1E5NZF3-F1
#
_cell.length_a   1.000
_cell.length_b   1.000
_cell.length_c   1.000
_cell.angle_alpha   90.00
_cell.angle_beta   90.00
_cell.angle_gamma   90.00
#
_symmetry.space_group_name_H-M   'P 1'
#
loop_
_entity.id
_entity.type
_entity.pdbx_description
1 polymer ?
#
loop_
_entity_poly.entity_id
_entity_poly.type
_entity_poly.pdbx_seq_one_letter_code
_entity_poly.pdbx_strand_id
1 'polypeptide(L)'
;MYPLSATQVKTGVRDATEVERAFECLEAEAAGPGQQTQYARGALAGYLWALGRGEPAPITGRATDGAPAMEELIAETDAATAQMEDSTRRTVPRDYLHGVHDALAWVCGHTDDKPLAP
;
A
#
# COMPACT_ATOMS: atom_id res chain seq x y z
N MET A 1 29.29 -1.16 -26.27
CA MET A 1 27.83 -1.32 -26.24
C MET A 1 27.42 -1.35 -24.78
N TYR A 2 27.05 -0.19 -24.23
CA TYR A 2 26.59 -0.12 -22.84
C TYR A 2 25.14 -0.64 -22.81
N PRO A 3 24.77 -1.55 -21.90
CA PRO A 3 23.37 -1.92 -21.76
C PRO A 3 22.60 -0.66 -21.33
N LEU A 4 21.50 -0.38 -22.03
CA LEU A 4 20.51 0.61 -21.62
C LEU A 4 20.11 0.26 -20.18
N SER A 5 20.38 1.16 -19.24
CA SER A 5 19.81 1.07 -17.90
C SER A 5 18.31 0.89 -18.07
N ALA A 6 17.79 -0.30 -17.72
CA ALA A 6 16.36 -0.50 -17.64
C ALA A 6 15.83 0.59 -16.71
N THR A 7 15.01 1.51 -17.23
CA THR A 7 14.41 2.56 -16.43
C THR A 7 13.63 1.86 -15.32
N GLN A 8 14.16 1.89 -14.10
CA GLN A 8 13.49 1.32 -12.94
C GLN A 8 12.18 2.09 -12.77
N VAL A 9 11.06 1.40 -12.99
CA VAL A 9 9.75 1.94 -12.70
C VAL A 9 9.67 2.08 -11.19
N LYS A 10 9.56 3.31 -10.70
CA LYS A 10 9.43 3.61 -9.28
C LYS A 10 7.96 3.70 -8.89
N THR A 11 7.67 3.22 -7.70
CA THR A 11 6.39 3.37 -7.02
C THR A 11 6.70 4.10 -5.72
N GLY A 12 6.36 5.39 -5.63
CA GLY A 12 6.87 6.25 -4.56
C GLY A 12 8.40 6.39 -4.63
N VAL A 13 9.09 6.16 -3.52
CA VAL A 13 10.58 6.18 -3.49
C VAL A 13 11.19 4.80 -3.73
N ARG A 14 10.39 3.73 -3.63
CA ARG A 14 10.81 2.34 -3.77
C ARG A 14 10.76 1.88 -5.24
N ASP A 15 11.56 0.88 -5.56
CA ASP A 15 11.47 0.24 -6.87
C ASP A 15 10.19 -0.61 -6.95
N ALA A 16 9.49 -0.61 -8.09
CA ALA A 16 8.26 -1.40 -8.25
C ALA A 16 8.50 -2.91 -7.99
N THR A 17 9.69 -3.42 -8.30
CA THR A 17 10.07 -4.82 -8.01
C THR A 17 10.27 -5.09 -6.51
N GLU A 18 10.65 -4.07 -5.73
CA GLU A 18 10.75 -4.15 -4.27
C GLU A 18 9.35 -4.21 -3.66
N VAL A 19 8.45 -3.35 -4.15
CA VAL A 19 7.03 -3.34 -3.74
C VAL A 19 6.33 -4.64 -4.12
N GLU A 20 6.60 -5.19 -5.31
CA GLU A 20 6.09 -6.49 -5.75
C GLU A 20 6.48 -7.61 -4.79
N ARG A 21 7.76 -7.69 -4.44
CA ARG A 21 8.25 -8.73 -3.51
C ARG A 21 7.64 -8.59 -2.13
N ALA A 22 7.46 -7.35 -1.66
CA ALA A 22 6.79 -7.10 -0.38
C ALA A 22 5.32 -7.57 -0.42
N PHE A 23 4.62 -7.31 -1.53
CA PHE A 23 3.28 -7.81 -1.77
C PHE A 23 3.23 -9.34 -1.78
N GLU A 24 4.07 -10.01 -2.58
CA GLU A 24 4.08 -11.48 -2.69
C GLU A 24 4.40 -12.16 -1.35
N CYS A 25 5.35 -11.62 -0.57
CA CYS A 25 5.66 -12.14 0.77
C CYS A 25 4.45 -12.02 1.70
N LEU A 26 3.82 -10.85 1.77
CA LEU A 26 2.67 -10.63 2.64
C LEU A 26 1.46 -11.46 2.19
N GLU A 27 1.25 -11.62 0.89
CA GLU A 27 0.18 -12.45 0.34
C GLU A 27 0.37 -13.92 0.71
N ALA A 28 1.59 -14.44 0.56
CA ALA A 28 1.93 -15.81 0.93
C ALA A 28 1.75 -16.06 2.44
N GLU A 29 2.13 -15.10 3.29
CA GLU A 29 1.89 -15.18 4.74
C GLU A 29 0.38 -15.13 5.04
N ALA A 30 -0.36 -14.17 4.47
CA ALA A 30 -1.80 -14.03 4.69
C ALA A 30 -2.64 -15.21 4.17
N ALA A 31 -2.10 -16.04 3.26
CA ALA A 31 -2.75 -17.26 2.78
C ALA A 31 -2.87 -18.36 3.85
N GLY A 32 -2.15 -18.24 4.98
CA GLY A 32 -2.20 -19.18 6.09
C GLY A 32 -3.57 -19.22 6.82
N PRO A 33 -3.95 -20.37 7.42
CA PRO A 33 -5.15 -20.45 8.25
C PRO A 33 -5.11 -19.44 9.40
N GLY A 34 -6.12 -18.57 9.48
CA GLY A 34 -6.22 -17.54 10.53
C GLY A 34 -5.40 -16.27 10.28
N GLN A 35 -4.65 -16.19 9.18
CA GLN A 35 -3.76 -15.05 8.87
C GLN A 35 -4.39 -14.02 7.90
N GLN A 36 -5.61 -14.29 7.41
CA GLN A 36 -6.40 -13.35 6.61
C GLN A 36 -7.04 -12.25 7.47
N THR A 37 -6.20 -11.45 8.11
CA THR A 37 -6.61 -10.34 8.98
C THR A 37 -7.06 -9.13 8.14
N GLN A 38 -7.82 -8.22 8.76
CA GLN A 38 -8.17 -6.95 8.09
C GLN A 38 -6.94 -6.07 7.85
N TYR A 39 -5.93 -6.18 8.72
CA TYR A 39 -4.63 -5.53 8.52
C TYR A 39 -3.94 -6.00 7.24
N ALA A 40 -3.77 -7.31 7.07
CA ALA A 40 -3.15 -7.87 5.87
C ALA A 40 -3.92 -7.47 4.60
N ARG A 41 -5.25 -7.50 4.65
CA ARG A 41 -6.09 -7.03 3.53
C ARG A 41 -5.88 -5.55 3.19
N GLY A 42 -5.72 -4.70 4.20
CA GLY A 42 -5.42 -3.28 4.02
C GLY A 42 -4.05 -3.06 3.38
N ALA A 43 -3.02 -3.71 3.90
CA ALA A 43 -1.67 -3.60 3.37
C ALA A 43 -1.56 -4.11 1.92
N LEU A 44 -2.18 -5.26 1.61
CA LEU A 44 -2.25 -5.79 0.24
C LEU A 44 -2.98 -4.84 -0.70
N ALA A 45 -4.08 -4.21 -0.26
CA ALA A 45 -4.79 -3.21 -1.05
C ALA A 45 -3.92 -1.97 -1.32
N GLY A 46 -3.16 -1.50 -0.33
CA GLY A 46 -2.20 -0.41 -0.48
C GLY A 46 -1.12 -0.73 -1.52
N TYR A 47 -0.51 -1.92 -1.46
CA TYR A 47 0.47 -2.35 -2.45
C TYR A 47 -0.11 -2.50 -3.86
N LEU A 48 -1.29 -3.12 -4.00
CA LEU A 48 -1.96 -3.25 -5.30
C LEU A 48 -2.22 -1.89 -5.93
N TRP A 49 -2.73 -0.93 -5.15
CA TRP A 49 -2.96 0.43 -5.63
C TRP A 49 -1.64 1.12 -6.01
N ALA A 50 -0.61 1.03 -5.16
CA ALA A 50 0.71 1.60 -5.45
C ALA A 50 1.35 1.03 -6.74
N LEU A 51 1.14 -0.27 -7.01
CA LEU A 51 1.58 -0.93 -8.24
C LEU A 51 0.71 -0.60 -9.46
N GLY A 52 -0.36 0.19 -9.30
CA GLY A 52 -1.31 0.51 -10.36
C GLY A 52 -2.21 -0.64 -10.79
N ARG A 53 -2.44 -1.61 -9.88
CA ARG A 53 -3.21 -2.85 -10.12
C ARG A 53 -4.50 -2.93 -9.33
N GLY A 54 -4.67 -2.07 -8.33
CA GLY A 54 -5.90 -1.92 -7.57
C GLY A 54 -6.49 -0.55 -7.84
N GLU A 55 -7.77 -0.47 -8.15
CA GLU A 55 -8.54 0.77 -8.25
C GLU A 55 -9.96 0.52 -7.70
N PRO A 56 -10.60 1.51 -7.06
CA PRO A 56 -10.10 2.85 -6.77
C PRO A 56 -9.13 2.88 -5.58
N ALA A 57 -8.62 4.07 -5.23
CA ALA A 57 -7.79 4.27 -4.04
C ALA A 57 -8.50 3.76 -2.76
N PRO A 58 -7.82 3.01 -1.88
CA PRO A 58 -8.44 2.18 -0.84
C PRO A 58 -9.17 2.95 0.27
N ILE A 59 -8.79 4.19 0.53
CA ILE A 59 -9.32 5.09 1.56
C ILE A 59 -10.21 6.16 0.93
N THR A 60 -9.68 6.89 -0.05
CA THR A 60 -10.39 8.05 -0.61
C THR A 60 -11.38 7.67 -1.71
N GLY A 61 -11.28 6.45 -2.25
CA GLY A 61 -12.10 6.01 -3.39
C GLY A 61 -11.81 6.77 -4.68
N ARG A 62 -10.68 7.49 -4.75
CA ARG A 62 -10.30 8.25 -5.94
C ARG A 62 -9.91 7.30 -7.08
N ALA A 63 -10.42 7.57 -8.27
CA ALA A 63 -9.95 6.89 -9.48
C ALA A 63 -8.55 7.40 -9.83
N THR A 64 -7.66 6.47 -10.13
CA THR A 64 -6.33 6.71 -10.70
C THR A 64 -6.29 6.02 -12.06
N ASP A 65 -5.42 6.45 -12.97
CA ASP A 65 -5.17 5.71 -14.21
C ASP A 65 -3.82 5.00 -14.07
N GLY A 66 -3.84 3.77 -13.55
CA GLY A 66 -2.62 3.00 -13.30
C GLY A 66 -1.90 3.41 -12.02
N ALA A 67 -0.56 3.42 -12.04
CA ALA A 67 0.24 3.61 -10.83
C ALA A 67 0.18 5.08 -10.33
N PRO A 68 -0.19 5.31 -9.06
CA PRO A 68 -0.33 6.65 -8.51
C PRO A 68 1.03 7.38 -8.41
N ALA A 69 1.01 8.69 -8.65
CA ALA A 69 2.14 9.56 -8.41
C ALA A 69 2.43 9.73 -6.90
N MET A 70 3.60 10.27 -6.55
CA MET A 70 4.03 10.44 -5.16
C MET A 70 3.03 11.26 -4.34
N GLU A 71 2.52 12.35 -4.91
CA GLU A 71 1.57 13.23 -4.24
C GLU A 71 0.25 12.52 -3.93
N GLU A 72 -0.13 11.55 -4.76
CA GLU A 72 -1.32 10.73 -4.59
C GLU A 72 -1.12 9.72 -3.46
N LEU A 73 0.03 9.04 -3.43
CA LEU A 73 0.42 8.12 -2.36
C LEU A 73 0.44 8.81 -0.99
N ILE A 74 1.02 10.02 -0.92
CA ILE A 74 1.05 10.83 0.31
C ILE A 74 -0.38 11.21 0.73
N ALA A 75 -1.20 11.71 -0.20
CA ALA A 75 -2.57 12.11 0.10
C ALA A 75 -3.42 10.94 0.64
N GLU A 76 -3.23 9.74 0.10
CA GLU A 76 -3.93 8.54 0.58
C GLU A 76 -3.44 8.10 1.97
N THR A 77 -2.14 8.23 2.25
CA THR A 77 -1.54 7.98 3.57
C THR A 77 -2.11 8.96 4.61
N ASP A 78 -2.19 10.25 4.26
CA ASP A 78 -2.78 11.28 5.13
C ASP A 78 -4.28 11.05 5.36
N ALA A 79 -5.01 10.60 4.33
CA ALA A 79 -6.42 10.24 4.44
C ALA A 79 -6.62 9.06 5.39
N ALA A 80 -5.75 8.05 5.35
CA ALA A 80 -5.78 6.93 6.29
C ALA A 80 -5.62 7.44 7.73
N THR A 81 -4.63 8.30 7.98
CA THR A 81 -4.40 8.93 9.30
C THR A 81 -5.63 9.69 9.80
N ALA A 82 -6.19 10.56 8.97
CA ALA A 82 -7.37 11.34 9.32
C ALA A 82 -8.59 10.44 9.64
N GLN A 83 -8.78 9.34 8.90
CA GLN A 83 -9.89 8.43 9.17
C GLN A 83 -9.67 7.58 10.43
N MET A 84 -8.42 7.25 10.77
CA MET A 84 -8.10 6.55 12.02
C MET A 84 -8.33 7.41 13.26
N GLU A 85 -8.12 8.73 13.14
CA GLU A 85 -8.40 9.71 14.19
C GLU A 85 -9.91 9.98 14.34
N ASP A 86 -10.68 9.90 13.25
CA ASP A 86 -12.13 10.10 13.26
C ASP A 86 -12.91 8.86 13.75
N SER A 87 -13.03 8.75 15.07
CA SER A 87 -13.81 7.70 15.75
C SER A 87 -15.30 7.65 15.39
N THR A 88 -15.84 8.68 14.73
CA THR A 88 -17.26 8.78 14.36
C THR A 88 -17.57 8.10 13.02
N ARG A 89 -16.56 7.90 12.16
CA ARG A 89 -16.70 7.26 10.84
C ARG A 89 -16.25 5.80 10.90
N ARG A 90 -17.21 4.87 11.01
CA ARG A 90 -16.96 3.42 11.06
C ARG A 90 -17.21 2.70 9.73
N THR A 91 -16.91 3.34 8.60
CA THR A 91 -17.14 2.73 7.28
C THR A 91 -16.15 1.62 6.95
N VAL A 92 -14.93 1.67 7.49
CA VAL A 92 -13.86 0.70 7.25
C VAL A 92 -13.28 0.23 8.59
N PRO A 93 -12.95 -1.07 8.76
CA PRO A 93 -12.29 -1.55 9.98
C PRO A 93 -10.97 -0.83 10.23
N ARG A 94 -10.71 -0.44 11.49
CA ARG A 94 -9.49 0.31 11.85
C ARG A 94 -8.21 -0.43 11.47
N ASP A 95 -8.17 -1.75 11.64
CA ASP A 95 -7.00 -2.56 11.28
C ASP A 95 -6.71 -2.52 9.78
N TYR A 96 -7.75 -2.43 8.94
CA TYR A 96 -7.57 -2.23 7.50
C TYR A 96 -6.92 -0.87 7.21
N LEU A 97 -7.37 0.20 7.88
CA LEU A 97 -6.78 1.54 7.73
C LEU A 97 -5.29 1.54 8.13
N HIS A 98 -4.93 0.89 9.23
CA HIS A 98 -3.53 0.73 9.64
C HIS A 98 -2.72 -0.03 8.58
N GLY A 99 -3.26 -1.12 8.02
CA GLY A 99 -2.58 -1.89 6.99
C GLY A 99 -2.28 -1.06 5.74
N VAL A 100 -3.28 -0.30 5.25
CA VAL A 100 -3.10 0.61 4.10
C VAL A 100 -2.05 1.67 4.42
N HIS A 101 -2.18 2.33 5.58
CA HIS A 101 -1.25 3.36 6.02
C HIS A 101 0.19 2.85 6.04
N ASP A 102 0.46 1.71 6.70
CA ASP A 102 1.82 1.20 6.86
C ASP A 102 2.45 0.79 5.53
N ALA A 103 1.67 0.17 4.64
CA ALA A 103 2.12 -0.17 3.29
C ALA A 103 2.52 1.08 2.50
N LEU A 104 1.66 2.11 2.50
CA LEU A 104 1.91 3.34 1.75
C LEU A 104 3.01 4.21 2.38
N ALA A 105 3.13 4.23 3.72
CA ALA A 105 4.21 4.90 4.43
C ALA A 105 5.57 4.29 4.05
N TRP A 106 5.66 2.96 3.95
CA TRP A 106 6.88 2.29 3.49
C TRP A 106 7.21 2.57 2.01
N VAL A 107 6.19 2.56 1.14
CA VAL A 107 6.31 2.91 -0.29
C VAL A 107 6.77 4.37 -0.48
N CYS A 108 6.27 5.29 0.33
CA CYS A 108 6.67 6.70 0.35
C CYS A 108 8.05 6.92 1.00
N GLY A 109 8.60 5.92 1.68
CA GLY A 109 9.88 6.02 2.40
C GLY A 109 9.79 6.78 3.73
N HIS A 110 8.59 6.92 4.28
CA HIS A 110 8.39 7.45 5.64
C HIS A 110 8.84 6.45 6.72
N THR A 111 8.92 5.17 6.36
CA THR A 111 9.48 4.10 7.18
C THR A 111 10.28 3.11 6.33
N ASP A 112 11.24 2.43 6.96
CA ASP A 112 11.95 1.28 6.39
C ASP A 112 11.31 -0.06 6.78
N ASP A 113 10.39 -0.04 7.73
CA ASP A 113 9.65 -1.22 8.18
C ASP A 113 8.46 -1.47 7.24
N LYS A 114 8.53 -2.58 6.49
CA LYS A 114 7.41 -3.04 5.66
C LYS A 114 6.42 -3.85 6.49
N PRO A 115 5.11 -3.79 6.20
CA PRO A 115 4.10 -4.67 6.78
C PRO A 115 4.48 -6.16 6.68
N LEU A 116 4.29 -6.88 7.78
CA LEU A 116 4.33 -8.34 7.87
C LEU A 116 2.95 -8.84 8.32
N ALA A 117 2.61 -10.10 8.04
CA ALA A 117 1.39 -10.67 8.61
C ALA A 117 1.56 -10.82 10.14
N PRO A 118 0.57 -10.38 10.95
CA PRO A 118 0.61 -10.52 12.41
C PRO A 118 0.38 -11.97 12.88
#